data_AF-A0A158HG00-F1
#
_entry.id   AF-A0A158HG00-F1
#
_cell.length_a   1.000
_cell.length_b   1.000
_cell.length_c   1.000
_cell.angle_alpha   90.00
_cell.angle_beta   90.00
_cell.angle_gamma   90.00
#
_symmetry.space_group_name_H-M   'P 1'
#
loop_
_entity.id
_entity.type
_entity.pdbx_description
1 polymer ?
#
loop_
_entity_poly.entity_id
_entity_poly.type
_entity_poly.pdbx_seq_one_letter_code
_entity_poly.pdbx_strand_id
1 'polypeptide(L)'
;MTRRGPLLALTVIAACTLLIFYSTVGYYFSYIDHEAHVVYFFKKGVTFRREFVNPFANEGDALPVSKLPSDARRELSDYCEFAYGITRNDDEALEGCRARIIQEVQ
;
A
#
# COMPACT_ATOMS: atom_id res chain seq x y z
N MET A 1 0.85 26.99 -39.57
CA MET A 1 1.65 25.85 -39.08
C MET A 1 1.12 25.39 -37.73
N THR A 2 0.67 24.16 -37.66
CA THR A 2 -0.17 23.53 -36.63
C THR A 2 0.61 23.19 -35.35
N ARG A 3 0.77 24.16 -34.44
CA ARG A 3 1.31 23.94 -33.07
C ARG A 3 0.45 23.00 -32.18
N ARG A 4 -0.73 22.58 -32.64
CA ARG A 4 -1.68 21.76 -31.87
C ARG A 4 -1.22 20.30 -31.69
N GLY A 5 -0.51 19.73 -32.65
CA GLY A 5 0.00 18.35 -32.60
C GLY A 5 0.95 18.07 -31.42
N PRO A 6 2.06 18.82 -31.28
CA PRO A 6 3.01 18.57 -30.19
C PRO A 6 2.42 18.90 -28.81
N LEU A 7 1.53 19.90 -28.71
CA LEU A 7 0.88 20.24 -27.45
C LEU A 7 -0.06 19.10 -26.98
N LEU A 8 -0.87 18.55 -27.89
CA LEU A 8 -1.75 17.42 -27.56
C LEU A 8 -0.95 16.19 -27.13
N ALA A 9 0.15 15.87 -27.83
CA ALA A 9 1.02 14.76 -27.47
C ALA A 9 1.61 14.92 -26.06
N LEU A 10 2.09 16.12 -25.71
CA LEU A 10 2.60 16.41 -24.36
C LEU A 10 1.51 16.27 -23.30
N THR A 11 0.28 16.72 -23.56
CA THR A 11 -0.84 16.55 -22.63
C THR A 11 -1.17 15.08 -22.40
N VAL A 12 -1.19 14.27 -23.45
CA VAL A 12 -1.44 12.82 -23.33
C VAL A 12 -0.33 12.14 -22.53
N ILE A 13 0.94 12.45 -22.80
CA ILE A 13 2.07 11.89 -22.06
C ILE A 13 2.00 12.27 -20.57
N ALA A 14 1.69 13.53 -20.27
CA ALA A 14 1.54 14.00 -18.89
C ALA A 14 0.40 13.27 -18.18
N ALA A 15 -0.76 13.13 -18.82
CA ALA A 15 -1.91 12.42 -18.27
C ALA A 15 -1.61 10.92 -18.03
N CYS A 16 -0.95 10.25 -18.99
CA CYS A 16 -0.53 8.85 -18.83
C CYS A 16 0.47 8.69 -17.67
N THR A 17 1.44 9.59 -17.56
CA THR A 17 2.43 9.55 -16.47
C THR A 17 1.77 9.73 -15.10
N LEU A 18 0.86 10.70 -14.98
CA LEU A 18 0.10 10.93 -13.75
C LEU A 18 -0.78 9.73 -13.39
N LEU A 19 -1.44 9.12 -14.39
CA LEU A 19 -2.25 7.93 -14.20
C LEU A 19 -1.43 6.74 -13.72
N ILE A 20 -0.26 6.52 -14.34
CA ILE A 20 0.69 5.47 -13.94
C ILE A 20 1.12 5.71 -12.49
N PHE A 21 1.61 6.91 -12.16
CA PHE A 21 2.01 7.26 -10.80
C PHE A 21 0.88 7.09 -9.78
N TYR A 22 -0.35 7.48 -10.13
CA TYR A 22 -1.52 7.32 -9.29
C TYR A 22 -1.79 5.83 -9.00
N SER A 23 -1.73 4.99 -10.04
CA SER A 23 -1.98 3.55 -9.95
C SER A 23 -0.88 2.77 -9.24
N THR A 24 0.38 3.23 -9.28
CA THR A 24 1.54 2.49 -8.75
C THR A 24 1.96 2.92 -7.36
N VAL A 25 1.57 4.09 -6.87
CA VAL A 25 1.92 4.54 -5.50
C VAL A 25 0.73 4.37 -4.56
N GLY A 26 0.97 3.75 -3.42
CA GLY A 26 0.04 3.65 -2.28
C GLY A 26 0.59 4.37 -1.06
N TYR A 27 -0.24 4.57 -0.05
CA TYR A 27 0.19 5.06 1.25
C TYR A 27 -0.61 4.43 2.38
N TYR A 28 -0.06 4.48 3.59
CA TYR A 28 -0.76 4.17 4.84
C TYR A 28 -0.36 5.18 5.92
N PHE A 29 -1.16 5.28 6.99
CA PHE A 29 -0.82 6.06 8.17
C PHE A 29 -0.13 5.17 9.20
N SER A 30 1.02 5.62 9.70
CA SER A 30 1.71 5.08 10.86
C SER A 30 1.41 5.93 12.08
N TYR A 31 1.13 5.30 13.20
CA TYR A 31 0.78 5.95 14.46
C TYR A 31 1.84 5.64 15.52
N ILE A 32 2.90 6.46 15.55
CA ILE A 32 4.07 6.31 16.44
C ILE A 32 4.18 7.59 17.28
N ASP A 33 4.58 7.49 18.54
CA ASP A 33 4.72 8.60 19.48
C ASP A 33 3.48 9.53 19.53
N HIS A 34 2.29 8.95 19.41
CA HIS A 34 1.00 9.66 19.30
C HIS A 34 0.86 10.59 18.08
N GLU A 35 1.74 10.49 17.09
CA GLU A 35 1.70 11.24 15.84
C GLU A 35 1.31 10.34 14.66
N ALA A 36 0.60 10.93 13.69
CA ALA A 36 0.24 10.26 12.45
C ALA A 36 1.21 10.65 11.33
N HIS A 37 1.95 9.68 10.80
CA HIS A 37 2.88 9.85 9.69
C HIS A 37 2.38 9.13 8.44
N VAL A 38 2.43 9.80 7.29
CA VAL A 38 2.11 9.16 6.01
C VAL A 38 3.34 8.41 5.49
N VAL A 39 3.19 7.12 5.24
CA VAL A 39 4.23 6.29 4.62
C VAL A 39 3.80 5.89 3.22
N TYR A 40 4.63 6.19 2.22
CA TYR A 40 4.37 5.87 0.82
C TYR A 40 5.10 4.59 0.40
N PHE A 41 4.49 3.81 -0.49
CA PHE A 41 5.12 2.62 -1.06
C PHE A 41 4.72 2.42 -2.54
N PHE A 42 5.55 1.69 -3.28
CA PHE A 42 5.22 1.24 -4.63
C PHE A 42 4.42 -0.06 -4.56
N LYS A 43 3.20 -0.03 -5.11
CA LYS A 43 2.32 -1.18 -5.17
C LYS A 43 2.92 -2.27 -6.07
N LYS A 44 2.76 -3.53 -5.67
CA LYS A 44 3.12 -4.72 -6.45
C LYS A 44 2.00 -5.19 -7.39
N GLY A 45 0.79 -4.65 -7.24
CA GLY A 45 -0.36 -4.90 -8.09
C GLY A 45 -1.01 -3.60 -8.61
N VAL A 46 -1.86 -3.72 -9.63
CA VAL A 46 -2.58 -2.58 -10.24
C VAL A 46 -3.90 -2.34 -9.51
N THR A 47 -4.08 -1.16 -8.92
CA THR A 47 -5.34 -0.71 -8.34
C THR A 47 -5.43 0.81 -8.27
N PHE A 48 -6.64 1.36 -8.36
CA PHE A 48 -6.90 2.77 -8.12
C PHE A 48 -6.97 3.13 -6.64
N ARG A 49 -7.05 2.14 -5.73
CA ARG A 49 -6.96 2.39 -4.30
C ARG A 49 -5.59 3.00 -3.98
N ARG A 50 -5.57 4.12 -3.24
CA ARG A 50 -4.35 4.83 -2.81
C ARG A 50 -4.01 4.53 -1.35
N GLU A 51 -5.01 4.58 -0.50
CA GLU A 51 -4.86 4.36 0.94
C GLU A 51 -5.01 2.89 1.29
N PHE A 52 -4.11 2.41 2.13
CA PHE A 52 -4.10 1.07 2.69
C PHE A 52 -3.96 1.17 4.20
N VAL A 53 -4.39 0.12 4.91
CA VAL A 53 -4.17 0.00 6.34
C VAL A 53 -3.09 -1.03 6.57
N ASN A 54 -2.03 -0.62 7.26
CA ASN A 54 -1.07 -1.55 7.85
C ASN A 54 -1.48 -1.73 9.33
N PRO A 55 -2.07 -2.88 9.73
CA PRO A 55 -2.57 -3.08 11.09
C PRO A 55 -1.48 -3.04 12.17
N PHE A 56 -0.21 -3.13 11.78
CA PHE A 56 0.95 -3.12 12.67
C PHE A 56 1.77 -1.83 12.56
N ALA A 57 1.28 -0.82 11.84
CA ALA A 57 1.89 0.51 11.79
C ALA A 57 1.51 1.37 13.01
N ASN A 58 1.67 0.81 14.20
CA ASN A 58 1.39 1.47 15.48
C ASN A 58 2.21 0.84 16.61
N GLU A 59 2.22 1.50 17.77
CA GLU A 59 2.94 1.05 18.98
C GLU A 59 2.20 -0.02 19.79
N GLY A 60 1.04 -0.49 19.29
CA GLY A 60 0.29 -1.54 19.95
C GLY A 60 0.96 -2.90 19.86
N ASP A 61 0.45 -3.85 20.65
CA ASP A 61 0.89 -5.24 20.57
C ASP A 61 0.61 -5.80 19.18
N ALA A 62 1.67 -6.28 18.52
CA ALA A 62 1.53 -7.01 17.27
C ALA A 62 0.90 -8.38 17.57
N LEU A 63 -0.43 -8.46 17.56
CA LEU A 63 -1.13 -9.74 17.75
C LEU A 63 -0.77 -10.73 16.63
N PRO A 64 -0.70 -12.04 16.92
CA PRO A 64 -0.62 -13.05 15.86
C PRO A 64 -1.87 -12.98 14.98
N VAL A 65 -1.75 -13.35 13.71
CA VAL A 65 -2.80 -13.31 12.69
C VAL A 65 -4.05 -14.09 13.11
N SER A 66 -3.87 -15.20 13.82
CA SER A 66 -4.98 -16.01 14.37
C SER A 66 -5.84 -15.29 15.40
N LYS A 67 -5.33 -14.20 16.00
CA LYS A 67 -6.03 -13.37 16.98
C LYS A 67 -6.52 -12.04 16.38
N LEU A 68 -6.26 -11.78 15.11
CA LEU A 68 -6.77 -10.56 14.46
C LEU A 68 -8.28 -10.66 14.26
N PRO A 69 -9.01 -9.56 14.51
CA PRO A 69 -10.35 -9.36 14.00
C PRO A 69 -10.43 -9.58 12.48
N SER A 70 -11.59 -10.02 11.98
CA SER A 70 -11.75 -10.37 10.55
C SER A 70 -11.50 -9.20 9.58
N ASP A 71 -11.79 -7.98 10.00
CA ASP A 71 -11.51 -6.74 9.29
C ASP A 71 -10.02 -6.41 9.26
N ALA A 72 -9.35 -6.43 10.42
CA ALA A 72 -7.89 -6.24 10.50
C ALA A 72 -7.13 -7.30 9.69
N ARG A 73 -7.63 -8.55 9.68
CA ARG A 73 -7.06 -9.62 8.86
C ARG A 73 -7.23 -9.36 7.36
N ARG A 74 -8.39 -8.83 6.94
CA ARG A 74 -8.63 -8.43 5.54
C ARG A 74 -7.72 -7.26 5.14
N GLU A 75 -7.57 -6.28 6.02
CA GLU A 75 -6.66 -5.15 5.81
C GLU A 75 -5.21 -5.60 5.69
N LEU A 76 -4.78 -6.53 6.56
CA LEU A 76 -3.47 -7.17 6.43
C LEU A 76 -3.32 -7.84 5.07
N SER A 77 -4.29 -8.65 4.64
CA SER A 77 -4.26 -9.33 3.34
C SER A 77 -4.11 -8.33 2.19
N ASP A 78 -4.92 -7.27 2.17
CA ASP A 78 -4.85 -6.22 1.15
C ASP A 78 -3.47 -5.54 1.18
N TYR A 79 -2.97 -5.18 2.36
CA TYR A 79 -1.66 -4.56 2.51
C TYR A 79 -0.54 -5.49 2.03
N CYS A 80 -0.55 -6.77 2.39
CA CYS A 80 0.46 -7.76 1.98
C CYS A 80 0.49 -7.96 0.46
N GLU A 81 -0.68 -8.02 -0.17
CA GLU A 81 -0.79 -8.12 -1.62
C GLU A 81 -0.15 -6.90 -2.30
N PHE A 82 -0.54 -5.69 -1.89
CA PHE A 82 -0.10 -4.49 -2.59
C PHE A 82 1.29 -4.00 -2.16
N ALA A 83 1.70 -4.13 -0.91
CA ALA A 83 3.03 -3.71 -0.45
C ALA A 83 4.12 -4.73 -0.83
N TYR A 84 3.80 -6.04 -0.75
CA TYR A 84 4.81 -7.09 -0.85
C TYR A 84 4.57 -8.11 -1.96
N GLY A 85 3.40 -8.11 -2.61
CA GLY A 85 3.07 -9.07 -3.67
C GLY A 85 2.65 -10.44 -3.15
N ILE A 86 2.26 -10.54 -1.87
CA ILE A 86 1.83 -11.79 -1.25
C ILE A 86 0.31 -11.92 -1.43
N THR A 87 -0.12 -12.74 -2.39
CA THR A 87 -1.54 -12.89 -2.76
C THR A 87 -2.29 -13.98 -1.99
N ARG A 88 -1.56 -14.85 -1.26
CA ARG A 88 -2.15 -15.86 -0.38
C ARG A 88 -2.66 -15.20 0.90
N ASN A 89 -3.85 -15.59 1.36
CA ASN A 89 -4.51 -15.04 2.54
C ASN A 89 -4.70 -16.05 3.69
N ASP A 90 -4.05 -17.21 3.60
CA ASP A 90 -3.97 -18.18 4.69
C ASP A 90 -3.01 -17.72 5.81
N ASP A 91 -3.11 -18.36 6.99
CA ASP A 91 -2.40 -17.96 8.21
C ASP A 91 -0.87 -17.93 8.00
N GLU A 92 -0.32 -18.92 7.30
CA GLU A 92 1.13 -19.01 7.06
C GLU A 92 1.63 -17.80 6.25
N ALA A 93 0.94 -17.48 5.16
CA ALA A 93 1.31 -16.35 4.30
C ALA A 93 1.19 -15.01 5.03
N LEU A 94 0.10 -14.82 5.78
CA LEU A 94 -0.14 -13.58 6.52
C LEU A 94 0.80 -13.42 7.71
N GLU A 95 1.18 -14.50 8.39
CA GLU A 95 2.20 -14.45 9.46
C GLU A 95 3.58 -14.09 8.89
N GLY A 96 3.95 -14.65 7.75
CA GLY A 96 5.18 -14.28 7.05
C GLY A 96 5.20 -12.79 6.68
N CYS A 97 4.08 -12.28 6.17
CA CYS A 97 3.92 -10.86 5.89
C CYS A 97 4.01 -9.99 7.17
N ARG A 98 3.29 -10.36 8.23
CA ARG A 98 3.33 -9.70 9.53
C ARG A 98 4.76 -9.61 10.07
N ALA A 99 5.51 -10.71 10.04
CA ALA A 99 6.89 -10.74 10.52
C ALA A 99 7.79 -9.73 9.77
N ARG A 100 7.58 -9.59 8.46
CA ARG A 100 8.28 -8.61 7.64
C ARG A 100 7.88 -7.18 7.98
N ILE A 101 6.60 -6.90 8.20
CA ILE A 101 6.13 -5.57 8.62
C ILE A 101 6.81 -5.13 9.91
N ILE A 102 6.83 -6.02 10.91
CA ILE A 102 7.40 -5.72 12.23
C ILE A 102 8.87 -5.33 12.11
N GLN A 103 9.64 -5.99 11.24
CA GLN A 103 11.04 -5.66 10.98
C GLN A 103 11.25 -4.31 10.27
N GLU A 104 10.26 -3.84 9.50
CA GLU A 104 10.33 -2.59 8.74
C GLU A 104 9.84 -1.39 9.57
N VAL A 105 8.97 -1.61 10.56
CA VAL A 105 8.28 -0.56 11.34
C VAL A 105 8.86 -0.37 12.75
N GLN A 106 9.33 -1.44 13.41
CA GLN A 106 9.89 -1.43 14.78
C GLN A 106 11.41 -1.49 14.77
#